data_AF-A0A2E3QHI5-F1
#
_entry.id   AF-A0A2E3QHI5-F1
#
_cell.length_a   1.000
_cell.length_b   1.000
_cell.length_c   1.000
_cell.angle_alpha   90.00
_cell.angle_beta   90.00
_cell.angle_gamma   90.00
#
_symmetry.space_group_name_H-M   'P 1'
#
loop_
_entity.id
_entity.type
_entity.pdbx_description
1 polymer ?
#
loop_
_entity_poly.entity_id
_entity_poly.type
_entity_poly.pdbx_seq_one_letter_code
_entity_poly.pdbx_strand_id
1 'polypeptide(L)'
;MIFIIVSINGTKYWVFRDLHRIDHAVGVVTRLAEEKLTATRLDEIDAFMLGDSSLGYGIDQELFSEITNLRTLSLPLTGGHGLPGALLQLRNLVGGIEENANIIFFFSVDALAWGENPAGRFYMSALPFEPALSVHGQIRLLIEYVRRLIDLKEASRFIWDTIRGVDNSRITDQVRSHGYIASPGKIDLDAPHLKNYSIPEKIGSTAYINEIGRVCSRYSLNCLYVFGPLMRAVMRDPAKEQRFYDSSKKVVESSGIRMVLDAPLPIDDAFRGDTPFHVSPAFRRQFTEKYARLLVPYLRD
;
A
#
# COMPACT_ATOMS: atom_id res chain seq x y z
N MET A 1 25.69 4.65 32.79
CA MET A 1 24.69 3.67 32.31
C MET A 1 23.30 4.27 32.12
N ILE A 2 22.84 5.19 32.99
CA ILE A 2 21.53 5.88 32.85
C ILE A 2 21.46 6.78 31.60
N PHE A 3 22.56 7.42 31.18
CA PHE A 3 22.62 8.23 29.95
C PHE A 3 22.47 7.44 28.63
N ILE A 4 22.72 6.12 28.62
CA ILE A 4 22.57 5.28 27.41
C ILE A 4 21.12 4.80 27.26
N ILE A 5 20.39 4.61 28.36
CA ILE A 5 18.98 4.19 28.32
C ILE A 5 18.06 5.37 27.99
N VAL A 6 18.41 6.58 28.45
CA VAL A 6 17.74 7.82 28.02
C VAL A 6 18.03 8.11 26.53
N SER A 7 19.20 7.76 26.00
CA SER A 7 19.46 7.89 24.56
C SER A 7 18.71 6.85 23.74
N ILE A 8 18.50 5.61 24.19
CA ILE A 8 17.76 4.61 23.39
C ILE A 8 16.25 4.90 23.38
N ASN A 9 15.64 5.28 24.50
CA ASN A 9 14.22 5.66 24.51
C ASN A 9 13.97 7.05 23.92
N GLY A 10 14.89 8.00 24.10
CA GLY A 10 14.86 9.29 23.44
C GLY A 10 15.09 9.17 21.93
N THR A 11 16.04 8.33 21.49
CA THR A 11 16.24 8.00 20.06
C THR A 11 15.08 7.21 19.53
N LYS A 12 14.47 6.28 20.28
CA LYS A 12 13.19 5.66 19.90
C LYS A 12 12.10 6.70 19.71
N TYR A 13 11.90 7.62 20.66
CA TYR A 13 10.85 8.63 20.55
C TYR A 13 11.11 9.63 19.41
N TRP A 14 12.38 10.00 19.19
CA TRP A 14 12.86 10.87 18.11
C TRP A 14 12.74 10.16 16.75
N VAL A 15 13.18 8.91 16.64
CA VAL A 15 13.05 8.06 15.45
C VAL A 15 11.56 7.76 15.17
N PHE A 16 10.74 7.41 16.16
CA PHE A 16 9.35 7.00 15.89
C PHE A 16 8.43 8.14 15.55
N ARG A 17 8.58 9.32 16.16
CA ARG A 17 7.73 10.45 15.84
C ARG A 17 8.24 11.25 14.63
N ASP A 18 9.56 11.26 14.37
CA ASP A 18 10.17 12.04 13.28
C ASP A 18 10.61 11.21 12.05
N LEU A 19 10.55 9.88 12.05
CA LEU A 19 10.72 9.11 10.80
C LEU A 19 9.66 9.45 9.74
N HIS A 20 8.46 9.83 10.18
CA HIS A 20 7.40 10.43 9.34
C HIS A 20 7.72 11.87 8.88
N ARG A 21 8.84 12.46 9.27
CA ARG A 21 9.29 13.78 8.83
C ARG A 21 10.59 13.74 8.03
N ILE A 22 11.36 12.65 8.16
CA ILE A 22 12.58 12.41 7.40
C ILE A 22 12.28 12.10 5.92
N ASP A 23 11.20 11.37 5.62
CA ASP A 23 10.68 11.22 4.27
C ASP A 23 9.26 11.80 4.18
N HIS A 24 9.15 12.97 3.53
CA HIS A 24 7.91 13.71 3.39
C HIS A 24 6.76 12.86 2.84
N ALA A 25 7.02 12.11 1.77
CA ALA A 25 5.99 11.36 1.08
C ALA A 25 5.47 10.21 1.95
N VAL A 26 6.38 9.51 2.63
CA VAL A 26 6.02 8.37 3.48
C VAL A 26 5.34 8.82 4.78
N GLY A 27 5.80 9.91 5.37
CA GLY A 27 5.19 10.52 6.53
C GLY A 27 3.75 10.93 6.32
N VAL A 28 3.44 11.51 5.16
CA VAL A 28 2.09 11.92 4.78
C VAL A 28 1.17 10.71 4.67
N VAL A 29 1.63 9.60 4.10
CA VAL A 29 0.86 8.36 3.95
C VAL A 29 0.46 7.77 5.31
N THR A 30 1.44 7.52 6.18
CA THR A 30 1.14 6.85 7.45
C THR A 30 0.27 7.73 8.33
N ARG A 31 0.53 9.05 8.36
CA ARG A 31 -0.33 10.00 9.07
C ARG A 31 -1.75 10.04 8.50
N LEU A 32 -1.92 9.99 7.18
CA LEU A 32 -3.26 9.95 6.59
C LEU A 32 -4.01 8.69 7.03
N ALA A 33 -3.34 7.53 7.04
CA ALA A 33 -3.94 6.29 7.51
C ALA A 33 -4.30 6.40 9.01
N GLU A 34 -3.39 6.90 9.85
CA GLU A 34 -3.64 7.12 11.29
C GLU A 34 -4.78 8.12 11.55
N GLU A 35 -4.81 9.24 10.82
CA GLU A 35 -5.90 10.25 10.88
C GLU A 35 -7.24 9.59 10.55
N LYS A 36 -7.31 8.83 9.46
CA LYS A 36 -8.52 8.10 9.05
C LYS A 36 -8.95 7.06 10.09
N LEU A 37 -8.01 6.25 10.57
CA LEU A 37 -8.28 5.21 11.57
C LEU A 37 -8.76 5.80 12.90
N THR A 38 -8.19 6.92 13.34
CA THR A 38 -8.57 7.57 14.61
C THR A 38 -9.90 8.31 14.49
N ALA A 39 -10.21 8.87 13.32
CA ALA A 39 -11.45 9.59 13.07
C ALA A 39 -12.65 8.66 12.78
N THR A 40 -12.41 7.35 12.60
CA THR A 40 -13.43 6.38 12.19
C THR A 40 -13.71 5.39 13.31
N ARG A 41 -14.99 5.11 13.55
CA ARG A 41 -15.43 4.00 14.38
C ARG A 41 -15.23 2.69 13.60
N LEU A 42 -14.18 1.95 13.91
CA LEU A 42 -13.78 0.76 13.14
C LEU A 42 -14.80 -0.39 13.24
N ASP A 43 -15.58 -0.43 14.32
CA ASP A 43 -16.73 -1.32 14.53
C ASP A 43 -17.93 -0.98 13.63
N GLU A 44 -17.89 0.16 12.95
CA GLU A 44 -18.91 0.62 12.01
C GLU A 44 -18.47 0.47 10.54
N ILE A 45 -17.40 -0.26 10.25
CA ILE A 45 -16.89 -0.41 8.89
C ILE A 45 -16.93 -1.88 8.49
N ASP A 46 -17.64 -2.16 7.40
CA ASP A 46 -17.92 -3.51 6.92
C ASP A 46 -16.85 -3.97 5.90
N ALA A 47 -16.19 -3.01 5.23
CA ALA A 47 -15.14 -3.28 4.26
C ALA A 47 -13.94 -2.32 4.38
N PHE A 48 -12.74 -2.88 4.36
CA PHE A 48 -11.48 -2.14 4.35
C PHE A 48 -10.74 -2.39 3.05
N MET A 49 -10.30 -1.33 2.38
CA MET A 49 -9.46 -1.45 1.19
C MET A 49 -8.04 -1.01 1.51
N LEU A 50 -7.08 -1.91 1.33
CA LEU A 50 -5.66 -1.68 1.60
C LEU A 50 -4.88 -1.80 0.30
N GLY A 51 -4.05 -0.82 -0.03
CA GLY A 51 -3.42 -0.80 -1.35
C GLY A 51 -2.44 0.33 -1.57
N ASP A 52 -1.74 0.28 -2.69
CA ASP A 52 -0.84 1.33 -3.12
C ASP A 52 -1.60 2.54 -3.72
N SER A 53 -0.92 3.38 -4.48
CA SER A 53 -1.56 4.53 -5.13
C SER A 53 -2.61 4.15 -6.17
N SER A 54 -2.52 2.95 -6.78
CA SER A 54 -3.52 2.49 -7.74
C SER A 54 -4.91 2.37 -7.12
N LEU A 55 -5.01 2.08 -5.81
CA LEU A 55 -6.28 2.08 -5.08
C LEU A 55 -6.89 3.50 -5.04
N GLY A 56 -6.10 4.51 -4.66
CA GLY A 56 -6.59 5.90 -4.57
C GLY A 56 -7.01 6.47 -5.93
N TYR A 57 -6.29 6.12 -7.00
CA TYR A 57 -6.63 6.53 -8.36
C TYR A 57 -7.77 5.71 -8.99
N GLY A 58 -7.90 4.44 -8.60
CA GLY A 58 -8.83 3.49 -9.20
C GLY A 58 -10.22 3.47 -8.56
N ILE A 59 -10.31 3.75 -7.25
CA ILE A 59 -11.54 3.56 -6.47
C ILE A 59 -11.97 4.84 -5.76
N ASP A 60 -13.24 5.16 -5.94
CA ASP A 60 -13.99 6.15 -5.18
C ASP A 60 -14.68 5.43 -4.01
N GLN A 61 -14.25 5.69 -2.78
CA GLN A 61 -14.74 4.99 -1.59
C GLN A 61 -16.24 5.20 -1.34
N GLU A 62 -16.73 6.43 -1.55
CA GLU A 62 -18.14 6.78 -1.31
C GLU A 62 -19.04 6.06 -2.31
N LEU A 63 -18.69 6.13 -3.59
CA LEU A 63 -19.43 5.43 -4.64
C LEU A 63 -19.32 3.90 -4.48
N PHE A 64 -18.17 3.37 -4.06
CA PHE A 64 -18.06 1.93 -3.78
C PHE A 64 -19.03 1.52 -2.68
N SER A 65 -19.08 2.28 -1.58
CA SER A 65 -20.00 2.04 -0.46
C SER A 65 -21.46 2.09 -0.90
N GLU A 66 -21.81 3.05 -1.76
CA GLU A 66 -23.15 3.17 -2.34
C GLU A 66 -23.54 1.93 -3.16
N ILE A 67 -22.63 1.44 -4.00
CA ILE A 67 -22.90 0.30 -4.90
C ILE A 67 -22.98 -1.02 -4.13
N THR A 68 -22.11 -1.22 -3.15
CA THR A 68 -22.04 -2.48 -2.38
C THR A 68 -22.96 -2.50 -1.18
N ASN A 69 -23.51 -1.35 -0.79
CA ASN A 69 -24.24 -1.16 0.46
C ASN A 69 -23.42 -1.55 1.71
N LEU A 70 -22.09 -1.40 1.63
CA LEU A 70 -21.15 -1.63 2.74
C LEU A 70 -20.47 -0.33 3.13
N ARG A 71 -20.38 -0.05 4.43
CA ARG A 71 -19.57 1.07 4.93
C ARG A 71 -18.10 0.73 4.68
N THR A 72 -17.49 1.43 3.73
CA THR A 72 -16.15 1.11 3.27
C THR A 72 -15.15 2.17 3.76
N LEU A 73 -14.00 1.74 4.28
CA LEU A 73 -12.84 2.58 4.55
C LEU A 73 -11.69 2.23 3.61
N SER A 74 -11.25 3.20 2.80
CA SER A 74 -10.10 3.04 1.91
C SER A 74 -8.85 3.67 2.54
N LEU A 75 -7.81 2.86 2.67
CA LEU A 75 -6.48 3.20 3.17
C LEU A 75 -5.46 3.02 2.03
N PRO A 76 -5.50 3.87 0.99
CA PRO A 76 -4.57 3.80 -0.12
C PRO A 76 -3.16 4.24 0.31
N LEU A 77 -2.25 4.19 -0.65
CA LEU A 77 -0.88 4.68 -0.53
C LEU A 77 0.02 3.89 0.39
N THR A 78 -0.17 2.58 0.55
CA THR A 78 0.95 1.73 0.98
C THR A 78 2.20 1.90 0.11
N GLY A 79 2.07 2.55 -1.06
CA GLY A 79 3.13 3.25 -1.77
C GLY A 79 4.27 2.31 -2.15
N GLY A 80 5.51 2.82 -2.10
CA GLY A 80 6.74 2.03 -2.29
C GLY A 80 6.97 0.92 -1.25
N HIS A 81 6.05 0.75 -0.29
CA HIS A 81 6.11 -0.28 0.74
C HIS A 81 5.30 -1.52 0.40
N GLY A 82 4.46 -1.50 -0.65
CA GLY A 82 3.77 -2.68 -1.18
C GLY A 82 3.04 -3.52 -0.12
N LEU A 83 3.23 -4.85 -0.15
CA LEU A 83 2.65 -5.78 0.82
C LEU A 83 3.09 -5.57 2.28
N PRO A 84 4.37 -5.28 2.61
CA PRO A 84 4.73 -4.86 3.97
C PRO A 84 3.83 -3.73 4.48
N GLY A 85 3.55 -2.76 3.59
CA GLY A 85 2.55 -1.71 3.67
C GLY A 85 1.22 -2.15 4.28
N ALA A 86 0.52 -2.97 3.51
CA ALA A 86 -0.79 -3.46 3.88
C ALA A 86 -0.77 -4.36 5.12
N LEU A 87 0.31 -5.13 5.35
CA LEU A 87 0.39 -5.96 6.57
C LEU A 87 0.35 -5.11 7.83
N LEU A 88 1.03 -3.96 7.86
CA LEU A 88 0.97 -3.09 9.03
C LEU A 88 -0.42 -2.48 9.18
N GLN A 89 -0.99 -1.93 8.11
CA GLN A 89 -2.34 -1.35 8.15
C GLN A 89 -3.35 -2.40 8.65
N LEU A 90 -3.26 -3.64 8.17
CA LEU A 90 -4.08 -4.74 8.64
C LEU A 90 -3.88 -5.01 10.13
N ARG A 91 -2.63 -5.09 10.61
CA ARG A 91 -2.36 -5.29 12.05
C ARG A 91 -2.89 -4.17 12.94
N ASN A 92 -2.95 -2.94 12.43
CA ASN A 92 -3.53 -1.81 13.15
C ASN A 92 -5.07 -1.88 13.16
N LEU A 93 -5.69 -2.56 12.19
CA LEU A 93 -7.14 -2.74 12.08
C LEU A 93 -7.66 -3.86 12.98
N VAL A 94 -7.02 -5.03 13.00
CA VAL A 94 -7.57 -6.28 13.60
C VAL A 94 -7.93 -6.23 15.09
N GLY A 95 -7.52 -5.18 15.82
CA GLY A 95 -7.92 -4.96 17.21
C GLY A 95 -9.24 -4.23 17.40
N GLY A 96 -9.81 -3.63 16.35
CA GLY A 96 -10.99 -2.76 16.43
C GLY A 96 -12.06 -3.02 15.36
N ILE A 97 -11.89 -4.01 14.49
CA ILE A 97 -12.85 -4.38 13.44
C ILE A 97 -13.66 -5.60 13.85
N GLU A 98 -14.84 -5.77 13.25
CA GLU A 98 -15.69 -6.95 13.47
C GLU A 98 -15.09 -8.23 12.88
N GLU A 99 -15.45 -9.37 13.46
CA GLU A 99 -15.18 -10.67 12.84
C GLU A 99 -15.89 -10.75 11.49
N ASN A 100 -15.27 -11.39 10.50
CA ASN A 100 -15.78 -11.49 9.12
C ASN A 100 -15.75 -10.22 8.28
N ALA A 101 -15.22 -9.10 8.78
CA ALA A 101 -15.03 -7.89 7.98
C ALA A 101 -14.29 -8.17 6.65
N ASN A 102 -14.69 -7.46 5.60
CA ASN A 102 -14.11 -7.61 4.28
C ASN A 102 -12.78 -6.85 4.20
N ILE A 103 -11.68 -7.53 3.86
CA ILE A 103 -10.38 -6.90 3.62
C ILE A 103 -10.01 -7.07 2.16
N ILE A 104 -9.96 -5.97 1.41
CA ILE A 104 -9.70 -5.96 -0.03
C ILE A 104 -8.30 -5.40 -0.26
N PHE A 105 -7.36 -6.25 -0.65
CA PHE A 105 -6.03 -5.86 -1.07
C PHE A 105 -6.07 -5.43 -2.54
N PHE A 106 -5.81 -4.15 -2.81
CA PHE A 106 -5.89 -3.55 -4.14
C PHE A 106 -4.52 -2.99 -4.54
N PHE A 107 -3.82 -3.69 -5.42
CA PHE A 107 -2.42 -3.39 -5.71
C PHE A 107 -2.11 -3.36 -7.20
N SER A 108 -1.17 -2.50 -7.60
CA SER A 108 -0.58 -2.61 -8.92
C SER A 108 0.08 -3.97 -9.10
N VAL A 109 0.15 -4.39 -10.36
CA VAL A 109 0.62 -5.73 -10.76
C VAL A 109 2.03 -6.06 -10.26
N ASP A 110 2.87 -5.06 -10.01
CA ASP A 110 4.25 -5.20 -9.58
C ASP A 110 4.43 -5.37 -8.07
N ALA A 111 3.39 -5.15 -7.25
CA ALA A 111 3.49 -5.23 -5.79
C ALA A 111 4.01 -6.59 -5.29
N LEU A 112 3.66 -7.69 -5.96
CA LEU A 112 4.13 -9.04 -5.64
C LEU A 112 5.59 -9.30 -6.10
N ALA A 113 6.10 -8.51 -7.04
CA ALA A 113 7.46 -8.64 -7.56
C ALA A 113 8.51 -7.93 -6.70
N TRP A 114 8.10 -6.94 -5.89
CA TRP A 114 9.03 -6.12 -5.09
C TRP A 114 9.73 -6.88 -3.95
N GLY A 115 9.22 -8.06 -3.59
CA GLY A 115 9.82 -8.93 -2.59
C GLY A 115 9.89 -8.32 -1.19
N GLU A 116 10.95 -8.66 -0.44
CA GLU A 116 11.16 -8.15 0.92
C GLU A 116 11.81 -6.76 0.87
N ASN A 117 11.08 -5.74 0.40
CA ASN A 117 11.58 -4.35 0.39
C ASN A 117 11.76 -3.84 1.85
N PRO A 118 12.99 -3.74 2.38
CA PRO A 118 13.20 -3.45 3.79
C PRO A 118 12.97 -1.97 4.11
N ALA A 119 13.20 -1.08 3.13
CA ALA A 119 12.82 0.33 3.23
C ALA A 119 11.30 0.43 3.41
N GLY A 120 10.54 -0.41 2.70
CA GLY A 120 9.11 -0.67 2.89
C GLY A 120 8.70 -0.69 4.37
N ARG A 121 9.40 -1.50 5.13
CA ARG A 121 9.12 -1.75 6.54
C ARG A 121 9.68 -0.69 7.48
N PHE A 122 10.89 -0.20 7.21
CA PHE A 122 11.59 0.77 8.07
C PHE A 122 10.71 1.96 8.42
N TYR A 123 9.95 2.47 7.47
CA TYR A 123 9.10 3.65 7.67
C TYR A 123 7.76 3.39 8.34
N MET A 124 7.44 2.13 8.61
CA MET A 124 6.11 1.75 9.03
C MET A 124 6.12 1.04 10.38
N SER A 125 7.08 0.17 10.64
CA SER A 125 7.23 -0.45 11.95
C SER A 125 8.39 0.17 12.67
N ALA A 126 8.16 0.58 13.92
CA ALA A 126 9.14 1.01 14.91
C ALA A 126 10.13 -0.09 15.33
N LEU A 127 9.86 -1.35 14.98
CA LEU A 127 10.67 -2.48 15.41
C LEU A 127 11.58 -2.93 14.26
N PRO A 128 12.91 -3.03 14.47
CA PRO A 128 13.85 -3.55 13.49
C PRO A 128 13.76 -5.09 13.37
N PHE A 129 12.56 -5.65 13.53
CA PHE A 129 12.28 -7.07 13.51
C PHE A 129 10.89 -7.31 12.88
N GLU A 130 10.80 -8.29 11.98
CA GLU A 130 9.52 -8.80 11.42
C GLU A 130 9.42 -10.31 11.56
N PRO A 131 8.54 -10.87 12.40
CA PRO A 131 8.32 -12.31 12.40
C PRO A 131 8.13 -12.95 11.01
N ALA A 132 7.53 -12.25 10.05
CA ALA A 132 7.33 -12.73 8.68
C ALA A 132 8.61 -12.81 7.82
N LEU A 133 9.68 -12.08 8.13
CA LEU A 133 10.87 -12.03 7.29
C LEU A 133 11.81 -13.21 7.51
N SER A 134 12.44 -13.66 6.42
CA SER A 134 13.58 -14.58 6.47
C SER A 134 14.74 -14.01 7.29
N VAL A 135 15.67 -14.85 7.77
CA VAL A 135 16.90 -14.39 8.48
C VAL A 135 17.66 -13.36 7.64
N HIS A 136 17.77 -13.58 6.33
CA HIS A 136 18.38 -12.63 5.41
C HIS A 136 17.60 -11.31 5.35
N GLY A 137 16.27 -11.37 5.30
CA GLY A 137 15.38 -10.22 5.37
C GLY A 137 15.54 -9.43 6.68
N GLN A 138 15.70 -10.10 7.83
CA GLN A 138 15.97 -9.45 9.12
C GLN A 138 17.29 -8.68 9.10
N ILE A 139 18.35 -9.32 8.59
CA ILE A 139 19.67 -8.70 8.51
C ILE A 139 19.61 -7.48 7.60
N ARG A 140 18.95 -7.59 6.44
CA ARG A 140 18.75 -6.46 5.53
C ARG A 140 17.96 -5.33 6.18
N LEU A 141 16.88 -5.66 6.90
CA LEU A 141 16.10 -4.68 7.64
C LEU A 141 16.95 -3.95 8.69
N LEU A 142 17.75 -4.69 9.46
CA LEU A 142 18.65 -4.11 10.46
C LEU A 142 19.70 -3.20 9.81
N ILE A 143 20.27 -3.61 8.68
CA ILE A 143 21.23 -2.80 7.92
C ILE A 143 20.56 -1.51 7.43
N GLU A 144 19.35 -1.58 6.86
CA GLU A 144 18.63 -0.38 6.44
C GLU A 144 18.31 0.54 7.61
N TYR A 145 17.92 -0.04 8.76
CA TYR A 145 17.73 0.69 10.00
C TYR A 145 18.99 1.46 10.42
N VAL A 146 20.14 0.76 10.50
CA VAL A 146 21.42 1.37 10.87
C VAL A 146 21.82 2.43 9.84
N ARG A 147 21.73 2.13 8.55
CA ARG A 147 22.08 3.04 7.45
C ARG A 147 21.30 4.35 7.53
N ARG A 148 20.00 4.28 7.82
CA ARG A 148 19.15 5.46 7.96
C ARG A 148 19.45 6.26 9.22
N LEU A 149 19.75 5.57 10.33
CA LEU A 149 20.14 6.24 11.58
C LEU A 149 21.48 6.98 11.47
N ILE A 150 22.40 6.50 10.64
CA ILE A 150 23.70 7.14 10.39
C ILE A 150 23.69 8.11 9.20
N ASP A 151 22.54 8.31 8.53
CA ASP A 151 22.43 9.28 7.44
C ASP A 151 22.40 10.70 8.01
N LEU A 152 23.59 11.22 8.31
CA LEU A 152 23.81 12.55 8.85
C LEU A 152 23.24 13.66 7.97
N LYS A 153 23.08 13.43 6.66
CA LYS A 153 22.53 14.43 5.74
C LYS A 153 21.02 14.57 5.92
N GLU A 154 20.31 13.46 5.99
CA GLU A 154 18.87 13.49 6.26
C GLU A 154 18.58 13.96 7.69
N ALA A 155 19.36 13.49 8.67
CA ALA A 155 19.25 13.94 10.06
C ALA A 155 19.52 15.45 10.22
N SER A 156 20.55 15.99 9.56
CA SER A 156 20.86 17.42 9.60
C SER A 156 19.81 18.26 8.88
N ARG A 157 19.33 17.84 7.70
CA ARG A 157 18.24 18.52 6.99
C ARG A 157 16.99 18.61 7.86
N PHE A 158 16.61 17.51 8.50
CA PHE A 158 15.50 17.47 9.44
C PHE A 158 15.65 18.45 10.61
N ILE A 159 16.83 18.48 11.25
CA ILE A 159 17.13 19.43 12.34
C ILE A 159 16.98 20.87 11.83
N TRP A 160 17.52 21.17 10.64
CA TRP A 160 17.43 22.49 10.03
C TRP A 160 15.99 22.90 9.69
N ASP A 161 15.20 22.00 9.12
CA ASP A 161 13.79 22.26 8.80
C ASP A 161 12.96 22.48 10.07
N THR A 162 13.24 21.72 11.13
CA THR A 162 12.61 21.87 12.45
C THR A 162 12.97 23.21 13.08
N ILE A 163 14.25 23.61 13.09
CA ILE A 163 14.70 24.90 13.61
C ILE A 163 14.07 26.06 12.84
N ARG A 164 13.87 25.91 11.53
CA ARG A 164 13.23 26.91 10.66
C ARG A 164 11.70 26.91 10.77
N GLY A 165 11.10 26.01 11.54
CA GLY A 165 9.65 25.85 11.63
C GLY A 165 9.00 25.45 10.30
N VAL A 166 9.77 24.82 9.39
CA VAL A 166 9.25 24.34 8.11
C VAL A 166 8.39 23.11 8.40
N ASP A 167 7.08 23.31 8.44
CA ASP A 167 6.13 22.22 8.60
C ASP A 167 5.83 21.54 7.26
N ASN A 168 6.77 20.67 6.86
CA ASN A 168 6.57 19.73 5.77
C ASN A 168 5.59 18.60 6.18
N SER A 169 4.92 18.65 7.34
CA SER A 169 4.00 17.57 7.71
C SER A 169 2.58 17.71 7.16
N ARG A 170 2.26 18.86 6.54
CA ARG A 170 0.91 19.20 6.11
C ARG A 170 0.42 18.27 4.99
N ILE A 171 -0.50 17.38 5.35
CA ILE A 171 -1.33 16.65 4.39
C ILE A 171 -2.20 17.68 3.68
N THR A 172 -2.09 17.77 2.36
CA THR A 172 -2.92 18.69 1.57
C THR A 172 -4.37 18.20 1.56
N ASP A 173 -5.32 19.12 1.41
CA ASP A 173 -6.75 18.76 1.35
C ASP A 173 -7.04 17.80 0.19
N GLN A 174 -6.25 17.88 -0.89
CA GLN A 174 -6.32 16.95 -2.01
C GLN A 174 -5.95 15.52 -1.59
N VAL A 175 -4.83 15.34 -0.90
CA VAL A 175 -4.40 14.02 -0.41
C VAL A 175 -5.40 13.48 0.62
N ARG A 176 -5.94 14.35 1.48
CA ARG A 176 -6.96 13.97 2.46
C ARG A 176 -8.27 13.50 1.81
N SER A 177 -8.76 14.24 0.81
CA SER A 177 -10.02 13.95 0.13
C SER A 177 -9.93 12.75 -0.83
N HIS A 178 -8.80 12.58 -1.52
CA HIS A 178 -8.70 11.57 -2.57
C HIS A 178 -7.87 10.35 -2.17
N GLY A 179 -7.06 10.45 -1.11
CA GLY A 179 -6.13 9.39 -0.74
C GLY A 179 -5.01 9.19 -1.75
N TYR A 180 -4.63 10.21 -2.52
CA TYR A 180 -3.45 10.19 -3.38
C TYR A 180 -2.91 11.60 -3.64
N ILE A 181 -1.62 11.67 -3.99
CA ILE A 181 -1.02 12.90 -4.50
C ILE A 181 -1.34 12.95 -5.99
N ALA A 182 -2.23 13.84 -6.40
CA ALA A 182 -2.52 14.02 -7.82
C ALA A 182 -1.30 14.59 -8.52
N SER A 183 -0.70 13.83 -9.43
CA SER A 183 0.28 14.39 -10.33
C SER A 183 -0.46 15.05 -11.50
N PRO A 184 -0.11 16.29 -11.87
CA PRO A 184 -0.71 16.92 -13.03
C PRO A 184 -0.30 16.16 -14.30
N GLY A 185 -1.30 15.67 -15.04
CA GLY A 185 -1.14 15.21 -16.41
C GLY A 185 -1.32 13.70 -16.60
N LYS A 186 -1.15 13.30 -17.85
CA LYS A 186 -1.15 11.91 -18.29
C LYS A 186 0.28 11.45 -18.44
N ILE A 187 0.55 10.18 -18.15
CA ILE A 187 1.86 9.62 -18.43
C ILE A 187 2.19 9.74 -19.92
N ASP A 188 3.43 10.08 -20.23
CA ASP A 188 3.93 10.11 -21.59
C ASP A 188 4.26 8.69 -22.05
N LEU A 189 3.47 8.16 -22.99
CA LEU A 189 3.67 6.83 -23.57
C LEU A 189 5.01 6.69 -24.29
N ASP A 190 5.56 7.80 -24.76
CA ASP A 190 6.83 7.82 -25.47
C ASP A 190 8.03 7.85 -24.55
N ALA A 191 7.82 8.05 -23.24
CA ALA A 191 8.88 8.08 -22.26
C ALA A 191 9.66 6.75 -22.24
N PRO A 192 11.00 6.80 -22.21
CA PRO A 192 11.84 5.59 -22.29
C PRO A 192 11.51 4.53 -21.24
N HIS A 193 11.16 4.93 -20.01
CA HIS A 193 10.82 4.00 -18.94
C HIS A 193 9.52 3.24 -19.21
N LEU A 194 8.56 3.80 -19.96
CA LEU A 194 7.36 3.09 -20.40
C LEU A 194 7.60 2.22 -21.62
N LYS A 195 8.43 2.69 -22.57
CA LYS A 195 8.86 1.86 -23.69
C LYS A 195 9.60 0.61 -23.24
N ASN A 196 10.28 0.67 -22.11
CA ASN A 196 11.02 -0.47 -21.55
C ASN A 196 10.31 -1.16 -20.39
N TYR A 197 9.12 -0.70 -20.01
CA TYR A 197 8.36 -1.36 -18.96
C TYR A 197 7.94 -2.75 -19.44
N SER A 198 8.12 -3.75 -18.57
CA SER A 198 7.59 -5.10 -18.79
C SER A 198 7.01 -5.61 -17.48
N ILE A 199 5.93 -6.38 -17.59
CA ILE A 199 5.36 -7.06 -16.44
C ILE A 199 6.42 -7.98 -15.83
N PRO A 200 6.57 -8.00 -14.49
CA PRO A 200 7.58 -8.82 -13.84
C PRO A 200 7.46 -10.29 -14.24
N GLU A 201 8.58 -11.00 -14.28
CA GLU A 201 8.58 -12.42 -14.67
C GLU A 201 8.36 -13.36 -13.49
N LYS A 202 8.61 -12.87 -12.27
CA LYS A 202 8.61 -13.67 -11.06
C LYS A 202 8.12 -12.86 -9.86
N ILE A 203 7.54 -13.60 -8.91
CA ILE A 203 7.22 -13.10 -7.58
C ILE A 203 8.53 -12.90 -6.80
N GLY A 204 8.64 -11.79 -6.08
CA GLY A 204 9.86 -11.44 -5.35
C GLY A 204 9.99 -12.18 -4.02
N SER A 205 8.92 -12.21 -3.22
CA SER A 205 8.85 -12.93 -1.94
C SER A 205 7.40 -13.21 -1.57
N THR A 206 7.17 -14.34 -0.91
CA THR A 206 5.86 -14.75 -0.38
C THR A 206 5.72 -14.48 1.12
N ALA A 207 6.76 -14.00 1.79
CA ALA A 207 6.80 -13.78 3.24
C ALA A 207 5.61 -12.95 3.74
N TYR A 208 5.41 -11.78 3.14
CA TYR A 208 4.39 -10.83 3.57
C TYR A 208 2.97 -11.30 3.23
N ILE A 209 2.74 -11.85 2.04
CA ILE A 209 1.40 -12.33 1.67
C ILE A 209 0.98 -13.56 2.50
N ASN A 210 1.93 -14.42 2.87
CA ASN A 210 1.69 -15.52 3.80
C ASN A 210 1.32 -15.02 5.19
N GLU A 211 2.02 -14.01 5.69
CA GLU A 211 1.70 -13.43 6.99
C GLU A 211 0.35 -12.70 6.98
N ILE A 212 0.03 -11.96 5.91
CA ILE A 212 -1.29 -11.36 5.72
C ILE A 212 -2.36 -12.46 5.79
N GLY A 213 -2.16 -13.56 5.06
CA GLY A 213 -3.06 -14.72 5.09
C GLY A 213 -3.26 -15.32 6.49
N ARG A 214 -2.19 -15.43 7.29
CA ARG A 214 -2.27 -15.86 8.70
C ARG A 214 -3.09 -14.88 9.55
N VAL A 215 -2.89 -13.58 9.37
CA VAL A 215 -3.68 -12.57 10.10
C VAL A 215 -5.15 -12.68 9.69
N CYS A 216 -5.45 -12.75 8.40
CA CYS A 216 -6.81 -12.97 7.90
C CYS A 216 -7.46 -14.21 8.53
N SER A 217 -6.76 -15.35 8.53
CA SER A 217 -7.28 -16.60 9.10
C SER A 217 -7.48 -16.51 10.61
N ARG A 218 -6.52 -15.91 11.34
CA ARG A 218 -6.58 -15.79 12.80
C ARG A 218 -7.77 -14.96 13.30
N TYR A 219 -8.16 -13.95 12.52
CA TYR A 219 -9.25 -13.04 12.85
C TYR A 219 -10.52 -13.31 12.02
N SER A 220 -10.59 -14.48 11.35
CA SER A 220 -11.75 -14.90 10.55
C SER A 220 -12.21 -13.89 9.48
N LEU A 221 -11.28 -13.09 8.94
CA LEU A 221 -11.58 -12.01 8.00
C LEU A 221 -11.88 -12.53 6.59
N ASN A 222 -12.73 -11.84 5.85
CA ASN A 222 -12.94 -12.13 4.43
C ASN A 222 -11.89 -11.39 3.58
N CYS A 223 -10.73 -12.02 3.39
CA CYS A 223 -9.63 -11.42 2.65
C CYS A 223 -9.68 -11.71 1.15
N LEU A 224 -9.77 -10.64 0.37
CA LEU A 224 -9.82 -10.62 -1.08
C LEU A 224 -8.58 -9.92 -1.63
N TYR A 225 -8.04 -10.41 -2.74
CA TYR A 225 -6.97 -9.74 -3.49
C TYR A 225 -7.47 -9.42 -4.89
N VAL A 226 -7.19 -8.19 -5.33
CA VAL A 226 -7.50 -7.74 -6.68
C VAL A 226 -6.33 -6.93 -7.22
N PHE A 227 -6.01 -7.18 -8.48
CA PHE A 227 -5.10 -6.30 -9.21
C PHE A 227 -5.78 -4.97 -9.50
N GLY A 228 -5.04 -3.90 -9.22
CA GLY A 228 -5.31 -2.58 -9.75
C GLY A 228 -5.24 -2.57 -11.28
N PRO A 229 -5.70 -1.48 -11.88
CA PRO A 229 -5.86 -1.42 -13.32
C PRO A 229 -4.48 -1.29 -13.99
N LEU A 230 -4.36 -1.73 -15.24
CA LEU A 230 -3.09 -1.75 -15.98
C LEU A 230 -3.27 -1.23 -17.40
N MET A 231 -2.41 -0.31 -17.83
CA MET A 231 -2.46 0.22 -19.19
C MET A 231 -2.25 -0.84 -20.26
N ARG A 232 -3.13 -0.88 -21.27
CA ARG A 232 -3.01 -1.82 -22.40
C ARG A 232 -1.69 -1.66 -23.16
N ALA A 233 -1.14 -0.45 -23.23
CA ALA A 233 0.13 -0.17 -23.91
C ALA A 233 1.36 -0.88 -23.30
N VAL A 234 1.26 -1.33 -22.04
CA VAL A 234 2.32 -2.09 -21.37
C VAL A 234 2.04 -3.60 -21.31
N MET A 235 0.91 -4.05 -21.84
CA MET A 235 0.53 -5.45 -22.00
C MET A 235 0.95 -5.95 -23.39
N ARG A 236 2.22 -6.31 -23.55
CA ARG A 236 2.87 -6.58 -24.85
C ARG A 236 3.18 -8.05 -25.10
N ASP A 237 3.24 -8.86 -24.05
CA ASP A 237 3.50 -10.30 -24.15
C ASP A 237 2.47 -11.07 -23.32
N PRO A 238 1.28 -11.36 -23.90
CA PRO A 238 0.19 -11.99 -23.17
C PRO A 238 0.58 -13.32 -22.54
N ALA A 239 1.48 -14.09 -23.17
CA ALA A 239 1.90 -15.38 -22.66
C ALA A 239 2.80 -15.23 -21.42
N LYS A 240 3.72 -14.26 -21.43
CA LYS A 240 4.55 -13.93 -20.26
C LYS A 240 3.72 -13.35 -19.12
N GLU A 241 2.81 -12.46 -19.45
CA GLU A 241 1.92 -11.79 -18.50
C GLU A 241 1.02 -12.80 -17.79
N GLN A 242 0.38 -13.70 -18.55
CA GLN A 242 -0.45 -14.75 -17.98
C GLN A 242 0.33 -15.65 -17.04
N ARG A 243 1.58 -16.03 -17.38
CA ARG A 243 2.43 -16.82 -16.47
C ARG A 243 2.69 -16.11 -15.13
N PHE A 244 2.89 -14.79 -15.16
CA PHE A 244 3.04 -14.01 -13.95
C PHE A 244 1.72 -13.98 -13.16
N TYR A 245 0.58 -13.74 -13.81
CA TYR A 245 -0.73 -13.70 -13.14
C TYR A 245 -1.12 -15.04 -12.52
N ASP A 246 -0.89 -16.15 -13.22
CA ASP A 246 -1.11 -17.51 -12.71
C ASP A 246 -0.23 -17.78 -11.47
N SER A 247 1.02 -17.32 -11.51
CA SER A 247 1.95 -17.44 -10.38
C SER A 247 1.51 -16.58 -9.19
N SER A 248 1.03 -15.36 -9.45
CA SER A 248 0.44 -14.48 -8.44
C SER A 248 -0.78 -15.12 -7.78
N LYS A 249 -1.72 -15.63 -8.58
CA LYS A 249 -2.92 -16.32 -8.10
C LYS A 249 -2.56 -17.49 -7.21
N LYS A 250 -1.66 -18.36 -7.66
CA LYS A 250 -1.21 -19.51 -6.87
C LYS A 250 -0.63 -19.07 -5.52
N VAL A 251 0.21 -18.03 -5.50
CA VAL A 251 0.82 -17.52 -4.26
C VAL A 251 -0.25 -16.94 -3.31
N VAL A 252 -1.12 -16.07 -3.83
CA VAL A 252 -2.18 -15.40 -3.06
C VAL A 252 -3.18 -16.42 -2.51
N GLU A 253 -3.66 -17.35 -3.33
CA GLU A 253 -4.61 -18.37 -2.88
C GLU A 253 -3.98 -19.36 -1.90
N SER A 254 -2.69 -19.70 -2.07
CA SER A 254 -1.97 -20.56 -1.11
C SER A 254 -1.77 -19.93 0.27
N SER A 255 -1.87 -18.59 0.39
CA SER A 255 -1.87 -17.92 1.69
C SER A 255 -3.26 -17.86 2.34
N GLY A 256 -4.30 -18.38 1.68
CA GLY A 256 -5.68 -18.33 2.16
C GLY A 256 -6.43 -17.03 1.82
N ILE A 257 -5.87 -16.20 0.93
CA ILE A 257 -6.53 -14.99 0.43
C ILE A 257 -7.19 -15.33 -0.91
N ARG A 258 -8.44 -14.92 -1.13
CA ARG A 258 -9.13 -15.21 -2.39
C ARG A 258 -8.75 -14.18 -3.46
N MET A 259 -8.26 -14.65 -4.60
CA MET A 259 -8.04 -13.79 -5.76
C MET A 259 -9.35 -13.58 -6.52
N VAL A 260 -9.73 -12.32 -6.75
CA VAL A 260 -11.02 -11.97 -7.38
C VAL A 260 -10.91 -11.96 -8.91
N LEU A 261 -9.76 -11.57 -9.44
CA LEU A 261 -9.50 -11.50 -10.89
C LEU A 261 -8.19 -12.23 -11.21
N ASP A 262 -8.22 -12.99 -12.30
CA ASP A 262 -7.04 -13.70 -12.81
C ASP A 262 -6.07 -12.77 -13.57
N ALA A 263 -6.45 -11.53 -13.82
CA ALA A 263 -5.65 -10.52 -14.52
C ALA A 263 -6.09 -9.09 -14.14
N PRO A 264 -5.24 -8.06 -14.28
CA PRO A 264 -5.62 -6.67 -14.07
C PRO A 264 -6.66 -6.20 -15.09
N LEU A 265 -7.50 -5.23 -14.70
CA LEU A 265 -8.42 -4.58 -15.65
C LEU A 265 -7.62 -3.67 -16.59
N PRO A 266 -7.74 -3.84 -17.92
CA PRO A 266 -7.01 -3.01 -18.86
C PRO A 266 -7.53 -1.56 -18.87
N ILE A 267 -6.59 -0.61 -18.93
CA ILE A 267 -6.84 0.83 -19.10
C ILE A 267 -6.50 1.19 -20.55
N ASP A 268 -7.49 1.70 -21.27
CA ASP A 268 -7.26 2.29 -22.58
C ASP A 268 -6.69 3.71 -22.45
N ASP A 269 -6.07 4.19 -23.52
CA ASP A 269 -5.28 5.43 -23.51
C ASP A 269 -6.07 6.68 -23.06
N ALA A 270 -7.35 6.71 -23.40
CA ALA A 270 -8.26 7.79 -23.01
C ALA A 270 -8.38 7.93 -21.48
N PHE A 271 -8.25 6.82 -20.75
CA PHE A 271 -8.48 6.73 -19.30
C PHE A 271 -7.21 6.81 -18.46
N ARG A 272 -6.02 6.93 -19.08
CA ARG A 272 -4.73 6.86 -18.38
C ARG A 272 -4.52 8.02 -17.40
N GLY A 273 -3.98 7.69 -16.23
CA GLY A 273 -3.44 8.63 -15.26
C GLY A 273 -1.97 8.94 -15.53
N ASP A 274 -1.24 9.25 -14.46
CA ASP A 274 0.18 9.63 -14.43
C ASP A 274 1.16 8.45 -14.33
N THR A 275 0.66 7.22 -14.17
CA THR A 275 1.45 5.98 -14.25
C THR A 275 0.70 4.89 -15.04
N PRO A 276 1.36 3.78 -15.43
CA PRO A 276 0.68 2.66 -16.09
C PRO A 276 -0.38 1.96 -15.24
N PHE A 277 -0.42 2.23 -13.94
CA PHE A 277 -1.35 1.60 -13.00
C PHE A 277 -2.45 2.55 -12.52
N HIS A 278 -2.43 3.79 -13.00
CA HIS A 278 -3.34 4.82 -12.55
C HIS A 278 -4.40 5.13 -13.60
N VAL A 279 -5.63 5.26 -13.15
CA VAL A 279 -6.75 5.79 -13.94
C VAL A 279 -6.81 7.30 -13.70
N SER A 280 -7.07 8.08 -14.75
CA SER A 280 -7.26 9.53 -14.60
C SER A 280 -8.45 9.80 -13.65
N PRO A 281 -8.36 10.81 -12.76
CA PRO A 281 -9.43 11.12 -11.81
C PRO A 281 -10.82 11.28 -12.45
N ALA A 282 -10.89 11.77 -13.69
CA ALA A 282 -12.13 11.93 -14.45
C ALA A 282 -12.87 10.59 -14.70
N PHE A 283 -12.17 9.46 -14.67
CA PHE A 283 -12.71 8.12 -14.91
C PHE A 283 -12.72 7.23 -13.66
N ARG A 284 -12.35 7.77 -12.48
CA ARG A 284 -12.31 7.01 -11.22
C ARG A 284 -13.67 6.38 -10.89
N ARG A 285 -14.77 7.12 -11.07
CA ARG A 285 -16.13 6.61 -10.85
C ARG A 285 -16.45 5.40 -11.74
N GLN A 286 -16.10 5.48 -13.03
CA GLN A 286 -16.32 4.38 -13.98
C GLN A 286 -15.54 3.11 -13.59
N PHE A 287 -14.30 3.25 -13.14
CA PHE A 287 -13.51 2.10 -12.67
C PHE A 287 -14.00 1.57 -11.33
N THR A 288 -14.48 2.44 -10.44
CA THR A 288 -15.13 2.04 -9.19
C THR A 288 -16.31 1.12 -9.45
N GLU A 289 -17.21 1.48 -10.37
CA GLU A 289 -18.35 0.65 -10.74
C GLU A 289 -17.93 -0.71 -11.32
N LYS A 290 -16.88 -0.74 -12.16
CA LYS A 290 -16.34 -1.99 -12.70
C LYS A 290 -15.83 -2.90 -11.60
N TYR A 291 -15.00 -2.38 -10.69
CA TYR A 291 -14.46 -3.16 -9.58
C TYR A 291 -15.54 -3.58 -8.58
N ALA A 292 -16.49 -2.70 -8.24
CA ALA A 292 -17.59 -3.03 -7.35
C ALA A 292 -18.41 -4.22 -7.88
N ARG A 293 -18.81 -4.19 -9.16
CA ARG A 293 -19.52 -5.33 -9.78
C ARG A 293 -18.75 -6.65 -9.74
N LEU A 294 -17.42 -6.59 -9.85
CA LEU A 294 -16.56 -7.77 -9.79
C LEU A 294 -16.37 -8.27 -8.36
N LEU A 295 -16.38 -7.38 -7.37
CA LEU A 295 -16.14 -7.69 -5.97
C LEU A 295 -17.41 -8.18 -5.25
N VAL A 296 -18.58 -7.61 -5.55
CA VAL A 296 -19.87 -7.92 -4.89
C VAL A 296 -20.11 -9.42 -4.66
N PRO A 297 -19.91 -10.33 -5.64
CA PRO A 297 -20.15 -11.76 -5.44
C PRO A 297 -19.27 -12.43 -4.37
N TYR A 298 -18.21 -11.75 -3.92
CA TYR A 298 -17.22 -12.26 -2.98
C TYR A 298 -17.25 -11.56 -1.63
N LEU A 299 -18.01 -10.47 -1.50
CA LEU A 299 -18.18 -9.73 -0.26
C LEU A 299 -19.12 -10.50 0.68
N ARG A 300 -18.89 -10.35 1.99
CA ARG A 300 -19.82 -10.77 3.03
C ARG A 300 -20.67 -9.58 3.46
N ASP A 301 -21.93 -9.86 3.76
CA ASP A 301 -22.86 -8.94 4.40
C ASP A 301 -22.50 -8.72 5.88
#